data_AF-A0A226DMJ2-F1
#
_entry.id   AF-A0A226DMJ2-F1
#
_cell.length_a   1.000
_cell.length_b   1.000
_cell.length_c   1.000
_cell.angle_alpha   90.00
_cell.angle_beta   90.00
_cell.angle_gamma   90.00
#
_symmetry.space_group_name_H-M   'P 1'
#
loop_
_entity.id
_entity.type
_entity.pdbx_description
1 polymer ?
#
loop_
_entity_poly.entity_id
_entity_poly.type
_entity_poly.pdbx_seq_one_letter_code
_entity_poly.pdbx_strand_id
1 'polypeptide(L)'
;MGEEYMTNQSKDRFNLGPYSASRRTPVTFLNIESMAKLINQEISYVSRDMQHATMADLNPSYIFLYTDQPTNPVHYKRYHNRHGIASLFLFSYYKPAEDIKRRKCVQLIIGFLNVTSILLGQVNGDRFDMFHNKKWVAVPILTVWYLGGRYITMDNLYVGSIYSFLSAVKPPIVPGRLDTIVNSDIPIVTLTYFTSSYYSKQRNVEQSKFPPFLNSSLGLDPSKPWAILDEEKTLKEFTSFVKWGGIRKSISATDASTPLTNSKIGLSLGRKTFLFPIFQKGFGQLSSSGLILRWYKLSELYCPLELVYQMNDKNYKRYLLNAISGAREQVTFHESDPVSMKSVKEIYALCGMCLIFGIVSIIVECAHSVGPENPDYSDFPQNAVSEWVWMALKGSS
;
A
#
# COMPACT_ATOMS: atom_id res chain seq x y z
N MET A 1 -0.20 -54.48 -64.10
CA MET A 1 0.53 -54.35 -65.37
C MET A 1 -0.04 -53.13 -66.07
N GLY A 2 0.61 -51.99 -66.19
CA GLY A 2 1.92 -51.52 -65.77
C GLY A 2 1.98 -50.04 -66.16
N GLU A 3 1.95 -49.15 -65.17
CA GLU A 3 2.32 -47.74 -65.34
C GLU A 3 3.75 -47.61 -64.81
N GLU A 4 4.69 -47.51 -65.74
CA GLU A 4 6.09 -47.21 -65.48
C GLU A 4 6.61 -46.41 -66.69
N TYR A 5 7.64 -45.60 -66.48
CA TYR A 5 8.27 -44.61 -67.38
C TYR A 5 7.73 -43.18 -67.31
N MET A 6 8.26 -42.43 -66.32
CA MET A 6 8.96 -41.14 -66.52
C MET A 6 9.63 -40.77 -65.18
N THR A 7 10.77 -41.39 -64.94
CA THR A 7 11.67 -41.11 -63.81
C THR A 7 12.80 -40.18 -64.26
N ASN A 8 13.14 -39.23 -63.39
CA ASN A 8 14.40 -38.49 -63.29
C ASN A 8 14.73 -37.44 -64.37
N GLN A 9 14.59 -36.16 -64.00
CA GLN A 9 15.68 -35.19 -64.21
C GLN A 9 15.62 -33.97 -63.25
N SER A 10 16.81 -33.65 -62.72
CA SER A 10 17.29 -32.48 -61.96
C SER A 10 16.58 -32.08 -60.66
N LYS A 11 17.07 -32.64 -59.54
CA LYS A 11 16.99 -32.04 -58.20
C LYS A 11 18.38 -31.52 -57.84
N ASP A 12 18.84 -30.51 -58.57
CA ASP A 12 20.11 -29.84 -58.27
C ASP A 12 19.95 -29.02 -57.00
N ARG A 13 20.40 -29.60 -55.88
CA ARG A 13 20.58 -28.85 -54.63
C ARG A 13 21.78 -27.96 -54.82
N PHE A 14 21.57 -26.65 -54.78
CA PHE A 14 22.64 -25.69 -54.57
C PHE A 14 23.36 -26.04 -53.25
N ASN A 15 24.56 -26.59 -53.35
CA ASN A 15 25.46 -26.82 -52.23
C ASN A 15 26.01 -25.46 -51.78
N LEU A 16 25.27 -24.77 -50.91
CA LEU A 16 25.83 -23.70 -50.07
C LEU A 16 26.74 -24.40 -49.05
N GLY A 17 28.05 -24.15 -49.14
CA GLY A 17 29.12 -24.87 -48.45
C GLY A 17 28.97 -25.06 -46.92
N PRO A 18 29.96 -25.72 -46.28
CA PRO A 18 29.84 -26.37 -44.96
C PRO A 18 29.57 -25.45 -43.74
N TYR A 19 29.29 -24.17 -43.94
CA TYR A 19 28.94 -23.21 -42.88
C TYR A 19 27.44 -22.89 -42.79
N SER A 20 26.58 -23.50 -43.60
CA SER A 20 25.13 -23.21 -43.64
C SER A 20 24.27 -24.01 -42.64
N ALA A 21 24.88 -24.55 -41.57
CA ALA A 21 24.13 -25.28 -40.55
C ALA A 21 23.46 -24.34 -39.53
N SER A 22 22.15 -24.19 -39.69
CA SER A 22 21.18 -23.96 -38.60
C SER A 22 21.24 -22.63 -37.83
N ARG A 23 20.90 -21.52 -38.50
CA ARG A 23 20.08 -20.45 -37.89
C ARG A 23 19.11 -19.95 -38.94
N ARG A 24 17.81 -19.99 -38.64
CA ARG A 24 16.78 -19.35 -39.47
C ARG A 24 16.99 -17.84 -39.40
N THR A 25 17.83 -17.30 -40.28
CA THR A 25 17.83 -15.87 -40.57
C THR A 25 16.47 -15.54 -41.19
N PRO A 26 15.71 -14.58 -40.64
CA PRO A 26 14.47 -14.15 -41.27
C PRO A 26 14.83 -13.62 -42.66
N VAL A 27 14.36 -14.31 -43.70
CA VAL A 27 14.45 -13.85 -45.08
C VAL A 27 13.15 -13.14 -45.36
N THR A 28 13.20 -11.81 -45.49
CA THR A 28 12.03 -11.03 -45.90
C THR A 28 11.96 -11.09 -47.42
N PHE A 29 10.92 -11.74 -47.94
CA PHE A 29 10.64 -11.78 -49.37
C PHE A 29 9.76 -10.57 -49.71
N LEU A 30 10.34 -9.57 -50.36
CA LEU A 30 9.56 -8.46 -50.88
C LEU A 30 9.15 -8.78 -52.33
N ASN A 31 7.90 -9.21 -52.53
CA ASN A 31 7.35 -9.41 -53.87
C ASN A 31 6.79 -8.08 -54.40
N ILE A 32 7.62 -7.36 -55.15
CA ILE A 32 7.29 -6.06 -55.72
C ILE A 32 6.17 -6.19 -56.78
N GLU A 33 6.02 -7.36 -57.41
CA GLU A 33 4.98 -7.62 -58.43
C GLU A 33 3.56 -7.52 -57.86
N SER A 34 3.35 -8.06 -56.65
CA SER A 34 2.04 -7.99 -55.99
C SER A 34 1.65 -6.57 -55.57
N MET A 35 2.64 -5.72 -55.26
CA MET A 35 2.39 -4.32 -54.91
C MET A 35 2.14 -3.44 -56.15
N ALA A 36 2.83 -3.69 -57.27
CA ALA A 36 2.62 -2.96 -58.52
C ALA A 36 1.23 -3.19 -59.13
N LYS A 37 0.68 -4.41 -59.03
CA LYS A 37 -0.69 -4.75 -59.47
C LYS A 37 -1.78 -4.01 -58.68
N LEU A 38 -1.50 -3.60 -57.44
CA LEU A 38 -2.45 -2.90 -56.57
C LEU A 38 -2.63 -1.41 -56.92
N ILE A 39 -1.69 -0.80 -57.65
CA ILE A 39 -1.62 0.67 -57.80
C ILE A 39 -2.09 1.17 -59.19
N ASN A 40 -2.34 0.29 -60.17
CA ASN A 40 -3.01 0.62 -61.45
C ASN A 40 -2.46 1.86 -62.20
N GLN A 41 -1.18 2.18 -62.03
CA GLN A 41 -0.47 3.28 -62.70
C GLN A 41 0.84 2.79 -63.33
N GLU A 42 1.40 3.58 -64.26
CA GLU A 42 2.58 3.25 -65.05
C GLU A 42 3.70 2.62 -64.22
N ILE A 43 3.89 1.32 -64.44
CA ILE A 43 4.64 0.36 -63.62
C ILE A 43 6.14 0.74 -63.46
N SER A 44 6.66 1.61 -64.32
CA SER A 44 8.12 1.82 -64.46
C SER A 44 8.73 2.76 -63.41
N TYR A 45 8.01 3.80 -62.98
CA TYR A 45 8.58 4.85 -62.12
C TYR A 45 8.44 4.54 -60.63
N VAL A 46 7.24 4.13 -60.19
CA VAL A 46 6.96 3.79 -58.78
C VAL A 46 7.84 2.63 -58.30
N SER A 47 8.08 1.64 -59.16
CA SER A 47 8.96 0.50 -58.85
C SER A 47 10.40 0.95 -58.61
N ARG A 48 10.91 1.90 -59.41
CA ARG A 48 12.27 2.42 -59.26
C ARG A 48 12.42 3.20 -57.95
N ASP A 49 11.48 4.08 -57.63
CA ASP A 49 11.55 4.91 -56.41
C ASP A 49 11.35 4.09 -55.14
N MET A 50 10.39 3.14 -55.15
CA MET A 50 10.22 2.19 -54.04
C MET A 50 11.44 1.31 -53.87
N GLN A 51 12.04 0.82 -54.95
CA GLN A 51 13.27 0.01 -54.87
C GLN A 51 14.43 0.85 -54.35
N HIS A 52 14.56 2.11 -54.78
CA HIS A 52 15.58 3.03 -54.27
C HIS A 52 15.40 3.31 -52.78
N ALA A 53 14.19 3.65 -52.34
CA ALA A 53 13.86 3.87 -50.94
C ALA A 53 14.11 2.61 -50.09
N THR A 54 13.65 1.45 -50.57
CA THR A 54 13.86 0.17 -49.89
C THR A 54 15.34 -0.18 -49.76
N MET A 55 16.16 0.10 -50.78
CA MET A 55 17.61 -0.12 -50.73
C MET A 55 18.34 0.85 -49.81
N ALA A 56 17.92 2.12 -49.81
CA ALA A 56 18.47 3.15 -48.94
C ALA A 56 18.14 2.86 -47.46
N ASP A 57 16.90 2.48 -47.17
CA ASP A 57 16.43 2.26 -45.80
C ASP A 57 16.90 0.93 -45.20
N LEU A 58 16.91 -0.15 -45.99
CA LEU A 58 17.25 -1.48 -45.47
C LEU A 58 18.75 -1.78 -45.51
N ASN A 59 19.53 -1.04 -46.31
CA ASN A 59 20.98 -1.20 -46.51
C ASN A 59 21.44 -2.68 -46.50
N PRO A 60 20.89 -3.50 -47.41
CA PRO A 60 21.14 -4.94 -47.40
C PRO A 60 22.62 -5.22 -47.67
N SER A 61 23.21 -6.10 -46.87
CA SER A 61 24.62 -6.48 -47.06
C SER A 61 24.82 -7.35 -48.31
N TYR A 62 23.76 -8.04 -48.74
CA TYR A 62 23.74 -8.80 -49.99
C TYR A 62 22.38 -8.63 -50.69
N ILE A 63 22.45 -8.34 -51.99
CA ILE A 63 21.31 -8.27 -52.89
C ILE A 63 21.45 -9.42 -53.86
N PHE A 64 20.52 -10.39 -53.81
CA PHE A 64 20.43 -11.41 -54.86
C PHE A 64 19.37 -10.99 -55.86
N LEU A 65 19.80 -10.80 -57.10
CA LEU A 65 18.95 -10.48 -58.23
C LEU A 65 18.91 -11.70 -59.16
N TYR A 66 17.72 -12.21 -59.45
CA TYR A 66 17.55 -13.20 -60.50
C TYR A 66 17.62 -12.50 -61.86
N THR A 67 18.63 -12.82 -62.66
CA THR A 67 18.76 -12.37 -64.05
C THR A 67 19.02 -13.57 -64.95
N ASP A 68 18.44 -13.51 -66.15
CA ASP A 68 18.66 -14.41 -67.28
C ASP A 68 20.11 -14.45 -67.79
N GLN A 69 20.95 -13.47 -67.43
CA GLN A 69 22.36 -13.40 -67.83
C GLN A 69 23.30 -13.12 -66.64
N PRO A 70 23.49 -14.08 -65.72
CA PRO A 70 24.22 -13.88 -64.47
C PRO A 70 25.72 -13.61 -64.65
N THR A 71 26.29 -13.87 -65.83
CA THR A 71 27.72 -13.67 -66.10
C THR A 71 28.08 -12.29 -66.62
N ASN A 72 27.09 -11.43 -66.95
CA ASN A 72 27.35 -10.11 -67.50
C ASN A 72 27.50 -9.05 -66.39
N PRO A 73 28.73 -8.51 -66.16
CA PRO A 73 29.00 -7.57 -65.07
C PRO A 73 28.25 -6.24 -65.21
N VAL A 74 27.78 -5.91 -66.42
CA VAL A 74 27.00 -4.69 -66.68
C VAL A 74 25.63 -4.75 -65.98
N HIS A 75 25.05 -5.94 -65.79
CA HIS A 75 23.77 -6.10 -65.10
C HIS A 75 23.85 -5.78 -63.61
N TYR A 76 24.98 -6.07 -62.98
CA TYR A 76 25.21 -5.72 -61.58
C TYR A 76 25.40 -4.22 -61.38
N LYS A 77 26.08 -3.53 -62.31
CA LYS A 77 26.33 -2.08 -62.20
C LYS A 77 25.08 -1.22 -62.46
N ARG A 78 24.06 -1.74 -63.15
CA ARG A 78 22.86 -0.99 -63.56
C ARG A 78 21.55 -1.63 -63.10
N TYR A 79 21.56 -2.33 -61.95
CA TYR A 79 20.39 -3.08 -61.48
C TYR A 79 19.15 -2.19 -61.26
N HIS A 80 19.32 -0.95 -60.78
CA HIS A 80 18.25 0.05 -60.57
C HIS A 80 17.55 0.52 -61.87
N ASN A 81 18.16 0.23 -63.04
CA ASN A 81 17.65 0.66 -64.34
C ASN A 81 17.01 -0.47 -65.16
N ARG A 82 16.89 -1.69 -64.62
CA ARG A 82 16.27 -2.81 -65.34
C ARG A 82 14.78 -2.89 -65.00
N HIS A 83 13.94 -2.75 -66.02
CA HIS A 83 12.51 -3.05 -65.92
C HIS A 83 12.32 -4.56 -66.06
N GLY A 84 12.08 -5.26 -64.94
CA GLY A 84 11.88 -6.69 -64.93
C GLY A 84 11.35 -7.21 -63.60
N ILE A 85 10.70 -8.37 -63.65
CA ILE A 85 9.96 -9.06 -62.56
C ILE A 85 10.92 -9.70 -61.53
N ALA A 86 12.09 -9.11 -61.31
CA ALA A 86 13.11 -9.74 -60.49
C ALA A 86 12.75 -9.62 -59.01
N SER A 87 12.43 -10.76 -58.37
CA SER A 87 12.29 -10.86 -56.93
C SER A 87 13.59 -10.42 -56.26
N LEU A 88 13.52 -9.39 -55.42
CA LEU A 88 14.66 -8.89 -54.66
C LEU A 88 14.76 -9.67 -53.35
N PHE A 89 15.83 -10.43 -53.17
CA PHE A 89 16.10 -11.08 -51.89
C PHE A 89 17.08 -10.22 -51.10
N LEU A 90 16.58 -9.62 -50.03
CA LEU A 90 17.33 -8.74 -49.15
C LEU A 90 17.84 -9.55 -47.96
N PHE A 91 19.16 -9.69 -47.85
CA PHE A 91 19.79 -10.26 -46.67
C PHE A 91 20.45 -9.13 -45.89
N SER A 92 19.78 -8.67 -44.83
CA SER A 92 20.41 -7.78 -43.85
C SER A 92 21.30 -8.64 -42.94
N TYR A 93 22.63 -8.44 -43.00
CA TYR A 93 23.54 -9.06 -42.05
C TYR A 93 23.44 -8.31 -40.73
N TYR A 94 22.50 -8.74 -39.90
CA TYR A 94 22.41 -8.28 -38.52
C TYR A 94 23.70 -8.65 -37.79
N LYS A 95 24.44 -7.66 -37.26
CA LYS A 95 25.70 -7.87 -36.54
C LYS A 95 25.38 -8.60 -35.21
N PRO A 96 25.63 -9.91 -35.09
CA PRO A 96 24.97 -10.73 -34.07
C PRO A 96 25.57 -10.57 -32.66
N ALA A 97 26.75 -9.96 -32.53
CA ALA A 97 27.47 -9.92 -31.26
C ALA A 97 26.82 -9.00 -30.21
N GLU A 98 26.34 -7.81 -30.61
CA GLU A 98 25.73 -6.85 -29.68
C GLU A 98 24.29 -7.22 -29.32
N ASP A 99 23.57 -7.87 -30.25
CA ASP A 99 22.19 -8.34 -30.03
C ASP A 99 22.11 -9.44 -28.96
N ILE A 100 23.09 -10.34 -28.93
CA ILE A 100 23.10 -11.44 -27.96
C ILE A 100 23.15 -10.90 -26.53
N LYS A 101 23.93 -9.83 -26.29
CA LYS A 101 24.01 -9.20 -24.97
C LYS A 101 22.69 -8.51 -24.61
N ARG A 102 22.08 -7.78 -25.54
CA ARG A 102 20.78 -7.11 -25.34
C ARG A 102 19.68 -8.13 -25.06
N ARG A 103 19.56 -9.19 -25.86
CA ARG A 103 18.56 -10.26 -25.66
C ARG A 103 18.71 -10.96 -24.33
N LYS A 104 19.94 -11.27 -23.90
CA LYS A 104 20.19 -11.85 -22.57
C LYS A 104 19.78 -10.91 -21.44
N CYS A 105 20.07 -9.61 -21.57
CA CYS A 105 19.66 -8.61 -20.60
C CYS A 105 18.13 -8.48 -20.52
N VAL A 106 17.45 -8.37 -21.67
CA VAL A 106 15.98 -8.32 -21.74
C VAL A 106 15.34 -9.58 -21.15
N GLN A 107 15.87 -10.77 -21.45
CA GLN A 107 15.39 -12.02 -20.87
C GLN A 107 15.57 -12.06 -19.34
N LEU A 108 16.68 -11.53 -18.82
CA LEU A 108 16.92 -11.42 -17.38
C LEU A 108 15.90 -10.48 -16.73
N ILE A 109 15.66 -9.31 -17.33
CA ILE A 109 14.67 -8.33 -16.84
C ILE A 109 13.26 -8.93 -16.84
N ILE A 110 12.85 -9.59 -17.92
CA ILE A 110 11.55 -10.27 -18.00
C ILE A 110 11.44 -11.35 -16.93
N GLY A 111 12.50 -12.14 -16.72
CA GLY A 111 12.55 -13.13 -15.66
C GLY A 111 12.38 -12.52 -14.27
N PHE A 112 13.09 -11.41 -13.99
CA PHE A 112 12.97 -10.68 -12.74
C PHE A 112 11.56 -10.12 -12.53
N LEU A 113 10.97 -9.45 -13.52
CA LEU A 113 9.62 -8.91 -13.45
C LEU A 113 8.57 -10.00 -13.24
N ASN A 114 8.72 -11.16 -13.88
CA ASN A 114 7.84 -12.29 -13.68
C ASN A 114 7.91 -12.82 -12.24
N VAL A 115 9.12 -12.96 -11.69
CA VAL A 115 9.31 -13.33 -10.29
C VAL A 115 8.68 -12.29 -9.38
N THR A 116 8.96 -11.00 -9.55
CA THR A 116 8.38 -9.92 -8.75
C THR A 116 6.85 -9.90 -8.83
N SER A 117 6.26 -10.13 -10.02
CA SER A 117 4.81 -10.20 -10.19
C SER A 117 4.19 -11.37 -9.42
N ILE A 118 4.88 -12.53 -9.39
CA ILE A 118 4.50 -13.69 -8.58
C ILE A 118 4.60 -13.36 -7.08
N LEU A 119 5.68 -12.69 -6.65
CA LEU A 119 5.87 -12.29 -5.25
C LEU A 119 4.79 -11.32 -4.80
N LEU A 120 4.39 -10.38 -5.66
CA LEU A 120 3.29 -9.43 -5.45
C LEU A 120 1.90 -10.04 -5.65
N GLY A 121 1.84 -11.31 -6.09
CA GLY A 121 0.59 -12.02 -6.25
C GLY A 121 -0.21 -11.66 -7.50
N GLN A 122 0.38 -10.92 -8.43
CA GLN A 122 -0.17 -10.57 -9.74
C GLN A 122 0.20 -11.63 -10.77
N VAL A 123 -0.40 -12.81 -10.61
CA VAL A 123 -0.10 -13.96 -11.46
C VAL A 123 -1.11 -13.99 -12.59
N ASN A 124 -0.64 -13.81 -13.83
CA ASN A 124 -1.45 -14.09 -15.01
C ASN A 124 -1.28 -15.58 -15.37
N GLY A 125 -2.37 -16.28 -15.73
CA GLY A 125 -2.38 -17.75 -15.92
C GLY A 125 -1.30 -18.27 -16.87
N ASP A 126 -0.95 -17.47 -17.88
CA ASP A 126 0.02 -17.84 -18.92
C ASP A 126 1.49 -17.73 -18.46
N ARG A 127 1.77 -17.12 -17.30
CA ARG A 127 3.16 -16.84 -16.86
C ARG A 127 3.89 -18.03 -16.22
N PHE A 128 3.22 -19.15 -16.02
CA PHE A 128 3.84 -20.35 -15.43
C PHE A 128 4.72 -21.15 -16.40
N ASP A 129 4.74 -20.77 -17.68
CA ASP A 129 5.57 -21.43 -18.70
C ASP A 129 7.07 -21.34 -18.39
N MET A 130 7.49 -20.34 -17.60
CA MET A 130 8.88 -20.23 -17.14
C MET A 130 9.31 -21.40 -16.23
N PHE A 131 8.36 -22.12 -15.65
CA PHE A 131 8.61 -23.28 -14.79
C PHE A 131 8.33 -24.63 -15.46
N HIS A 132 7.89 -24.63 -16.73
CA HIS A 132 7.48 -25.85 -17.43
C HIS A 132 8.61 -26.88 -17.58
N ASN A 133 9.87 -26.41 -17.67
CA ASN A 133 11.04 -27.28 -17.78
C ASN A 133 11.64 -27.71 -16.43
N LYS A 134 11.14 -27.18 -15.29
CA LYS A 134 11.67 -27.45 -13.94
C LYS A 134 10.56 -27.68 -12.92
N LYS A 135 9.47 -28.34 -13.34
CA LYS A 135 8.24 -28.53 -12.54
C LYS A 135 8.52 -29.08 -11.14
N TRP A 136 9.42 -30.05 -11.02
CA TRP A 136 9.72 -30.72 -9.76
C TRP A 136 10.37 -29.84 -8.69
N VAL A 137 11.17 -28.84 -9.08
CA VAL A 137 11.84 -27.94 -8.12
C VAL A 137 11.04 -26.66 -7.90
N ALA A 138 10.38 -26.16 -8.94
CA ALA A 138 9.66 -24.90 -8.88
C ALA A 138 8.36 -24.99 -8.05
N VAL A 139 7.63 -26.10 -8.17
CA VAL A 139 6.35 -26.29 -7.47
C VAL A 139 6.48 -26.19 -5.95
N PRO A 140 7.38 -26.92 -5.26
CA PRO A 140 7.49 -26.81 -3.80
C PRO A 140 7.94 -25.41 -3.34
N ILE A 141 8.85 -24.76 -4.09
CA ILE A 141 9.30 -23.40 -3.78
C ILE A 141 8.12 -22.41 -3.89
N LEU A 142 7.34 -22.48 -4.96
CA LEU A 142 6.17 -21.64 -5.15
C LEU A 142 5.11 -21.92 -4.08
N THR A 143 4.85 -23.18 -3.75
CA THR A 143 3.88 -23.55 -2.69
C THR A 143 4.29 -22.98 -1.34
N VAL A 144 5.56 -23.12 -0.94
CA VAL A 144 6.08 -22.54 0.31
C VAL A 144 5.98 -21.02 0.29
N TRP A 145 6.28 -20.39 -0.84
CA TRP A 145 6.16 -18.93 -0.98
C TRP A 145 4.71 -18.45 -0.89
N TYR A 146 3.78 -19.08 -1.61
CA TYR A 146 2.37 -18.66 -1.60
C TYR A 146 1.72 -18.88 -0.23
N LEU A 147 1.96 -20.03 0.40
CA LEU A 147 1.37 -20.33 1.71
C LEU A 147 2.07 -19.56 2.84
N GLY A 148 3.40 -19.61 2.92
CA GLY A 148 4.16 -19.00 4.01
C GLY A 148 4.45 -17.51 3.80
N GLY A 149 4.99 -17.16 2.64
CA GLY A 149 5.41 -15.79 2.32
C GLY A 149 4.21 -14.87 2.11
N ARG A 150 3.32 -15.22 1.18
CA ARG A 150 2.17 -14.36 0.84
C ARG A 150 1.05 -14.46 1.86
N TYR A 151 0.45 -15.64 2.01
CA TYR A 151 -0.78 -15.76 2.79
C TYR A 151 -0.54 -15.50 4.29
N ILE A 152 0.44 -16.17 4.90
CA ILE A 152 0.69 -16.00 6.33
C ILE A 152 1.35 -14.64 6.61
N THR A 153 2.42 -14.28 5.89
CA THR A 153 3.18 -13.07 6.24
C THR A 153 2.53 -11.79 5.72
N MET A 154 2.11 -11.72 4.45
CA MET A 154 1.51 -10.50 3.91
C MET A 154 0.03 -10.35 4.30
N ASP A 155 -0.80 -11.33 4.00
CA ASP A 155 -2.26 -11.15 4.10
C ASP A 155 -2.78 -11.22 5.55
N ASN A 156 -2.11 -11.97 6.43
CA ASN A 156 -2.51 -12.08 7.83
C ASN A 156 -1.65 -11.20 8.75
N LEU A 157 -0.34 -11.43 8.79
CA LEU A 157 0.52 -10.83 9.81
C LEU A 157 0.83 -9.36 9.51
N TYR A 158 1.20 -9.05 8.27
CA TYR A 158 1.53 -7.68 7.84
C TYR A 158 0.28 -6.81 7.81
N VAL A 159 -0.79 -7.25 7.14
CA VAL A 159 -2.07 -6.54 7.12
C VAL A 159 -2.61 -6.35 8.54
N GLY A 160 -2.61 -7.39 9.39
CA GLY A 160 -3.03 -7.28 10.78
C GLY A 160 -2.18 -6.31 11.60
N SER A 161 -0.85 -6.30 11.41
CA SER A 161 0.05 -5.37 12.09
C SER A 161 -0.16 -3.92 11.63
N ILE A 162 -0.43 -3.70 10.34
CA ILE A 162 -0.73 -2.38 9.79
C ILE A 162 -2.07 -1.90 10.34
N TYR A 163 -3.11 -2.74 10.32
CA TYR A 163 -4.39 -2.38 10.92
C TYR A 163 -4.25 -2.08 12.40
N SER A 164 -3.46 -2.86 13.14
CA SER A 164 -3.16 -2.58 14.55
C SER A 164 -2.47 -1.23 14.72
N PHE A 165 -1.49 -0.91 13.87
CA PHE A 165 -0.77 0.37 13.94
C PHE A 165 -1.62 1.56 13.50
N LEU A 166 -2.46 1.40 12.48
CA LEU A 166 -3.34 2.44 11.96
C LEU A 166 -4.57 2.68 12.83
N SER A 167 -5.09 1.63 13.48
CA SER A 167 -6.20 1.73 14.44
C SER A 167 -5.73 2.15 15.83
N ALA A 168 -4.44 2.00 16.14
CA ALA A 168 -3.86 2.52 17.38
C ALA A 168 -3.88 4.06 17.34
N VAL A 169 -4.98 4.63 17.82
CA VAL A 169 -5.04 6.05 18.17
C VAL A 169 -3.98 6.27 19.22
N LYS A 170 -2.89 6.96 18.85
CA LYS A 170 -1.85 7.36 19.80
C LYS A 170 -2.58 8.11 20.93
N PRO A 171 -2.63 7.55 22.15
CA PRO A 171 -3.33 8.23 23.22
C PRO A 171 -2.66 9.59 23.41
N PRO A 172 -3.43 10.63 23.79
CA PRO A 172 -2.83 11.89 24.15
C PRO A 172 -1.74 11.63 25.19
N ILE A 173 -0.59 12.28 25.05
CA ILE A 173 0.50 12.14 26.01
C ILE A 173 0.03 12.84 27.28
N VAL A 174 -0.49 12.05 28.22
CA VAL A 174 -0.90 12.54 29.53
C VAL A 174 0.31 12.46 30.46
N PRO A 175 0.59 13.51 31.26
CA PRO A 175 1.69 13.45 32.21
C PRO A 175 1.44 12.33 33.23
N GLY A 176 2.35 11.36 33.31
CA GLY A 176 2.20 10.19 34.19
C GLY A 176 2.55 10.44 35.66
N ARG A 177 3.21 11.58 35.96
CA ARG A 177 3.63 11.91 37.31
C ARG A 177 2.98 13.21 37.81
N LEU A 178 2.70 13.29 39.10
CA LEU A 178 2.04 14.45 39.71
C LEU A 178 2.83 15.74 39.50
N ASP A 179 4.16 15.71 39.60
CA ASP A 179 5.02 16.87 39.34
C ASP A 179 4.88 17.37 37.90
N THR A 180 4.79 16.46 36.93
CA THR A 180 4.57 16.83 35.53
C THR A 180 3.16 17.37 35.28
N ILE A 181 2.14 16.88 36.00
CA ILE A 181 0.76 17.43 35.94
C ILE A 181 0.73 18.84 36.54
N VAL A 182 1.33 19.04 37.71
CA VAL A 182 1.37 20.33 38.42
C VAL A 182 2.15 21.39 37.64
N ASN A 183 3.18 20.98 36.90
CA ASN A 183 3.96 21.86 36.03
C ASN A 183 3.36 22.03 34.62
N SER A 184 2.28 21.32 34.28
CA SER A 184 1.62 21.45 32.98
C SER A 184 0.54 22.54 33.01
N ASP A 185 0.16 23.05 31.83
CA ASP A 185 -0.96 23.99 31.67
C ASP A 185 -2.35 23.32 31.80
N ILE A 186 -2.41 22.06 32.27
CA ILE A 186 -3.65 21.32 32.44
C ILE A 186 -4.30 21.76 33.76
N PRO A 187 -5.53 22.31 33.74
CA PRO A 187 -6.20 22.72 34.96
C PRO A 187 -6.49 21.51 35.86
N ILE A 188 -6.19 21.65 37.15
CA ILE A 188 -6.41 20.62 38.18
C ILE A 188 -7.63 21.02 39.00
N VAL A 189 -8.62 20.13 39.06
CA VAL A 189 -9.86 20.31 39.82
C VAL A 189 -9.90 19.35 41.00
N THR A 190 -10.39 19.83 42.14
CA THR A 190 -10.69 19.00 43.31
C THR A 190 -12.19 19.06 43.59
N LEU A 191 -12.84 17.92 43.85
CA LEU A 191 -14.29 17.79 44.10
C LEU A 191 -14.61 17.78 45.61
N THR A 192 -13.73 17.23 46.45
CA THR A 192 -13.99 17.05 47.89
C THR A 192 -13.70 18.33 48.69
N TYR A 193 -14.64 18.71 49.56
CA TYR A 193 -14.57 19.94 50.36
C TYR A 193 -13.39 19.97 51.35
N PHE A 194 -12.96 18.80 51.84
CA PHE A 194 -11.89 18.68 52.84
C PHE A 194 -10.49 18.96 52.28
N THR A 195 -10.23 18.64 51.00
CA THR A 195 -8.90 18.84 50.39
C THR A 195 -8.63 20.30 50.05
N SER A 196 -9.67 21.11 49.86
CA SER A 196 -9.57 22.55 49.57
C SER A 196 -8.73 23.31 50.61
N SER A 197 -8.87 22.97 51.89
CA SER A 197 -8.12 23.67 52.96
C SER A 197 -6.61 23.41 52.90
N TYR A 198 -6.18 22.18 52.56
CA TYR A 198 -4.77 21.78 52.56
C TYR A 198 -4.01 22.25 51.31
N TYR A 199 -4.68 22.24 50.15
CA TYR A 199 -4.07 22.59 48.86
C TYR A 199 -4.22 24.06 48.46
N SER A 200 -5.00 24.86 49.21
CA SER A 200 -5.21 26.30 48.98
C SER A 200 -3.93 27.15 48.88
N LYS A 201 -2.77 26.63 49.32
CA LYS A 201 -1.48 27.33 49.26
C LYS A 201 -0.69 27.10 47.96
N GLN A 202 -1.13 26.20 47.08
CA GLN A 202 -0.50 25.98 45.77
C GLN A 202 -1.11 26.91 44.70
N ARG A 203 -0.25 27.59 43.94
CA ARG A 203 -0.63 28.71 43.03
C ARG A 203 -1.55 28.35 41.86
N ASN A 204 -1.77 27.06 41.57
CA ASN A 204 -2.50 26.61 40.38
C ASN A 204 -3.72 25.72 40.68
N VAL A 205 -4.16 25.63 41.94
CA VAL A 205 -5.36 24.86 42.29
C VAL A 205 -6.55 25.81 42.34
N GLU A 206 -7.33 25.84 41.26
CA GLU A 206 -8.60 26.57 41.28
C GLU A 206 -9.55 25.88 42.27
N GLN A 207 -9.94 26.62 43.32
CA GLN A 207 -10.94 26.16 44.27
C GLN A 207 -12.30 26.11 43.59
N SER A 208 -12.66 24.94 43.05
CA SER A 208 -14.03 24.75 42.60
C SER A 208 -14.94 24.67 43.83
N LYS A 209 -15.78 25.70 44.03
CA LYS A 209 -17.01 25.53 44.80
C LYS A 209 -17.77 24.42 44.10
N PHE A 210 -18.08 23.33 44.82
CA PHE A 210 -18.84 22.14 44.41
C PHE A 210 -19.18 22.13 42.91
N PRO A 211 -18.55 21.27 42.10
CA PRO A 211 -18.61 21.36 40.65
C PRO A 211 -20.08 21.49 40.20
N PRO A 212 -20.46 22.57 39.50
CA PRO A 212 -21.81 22.80 39.03
C PRO A 212 -22.09 21.90 37.82
N PHE A 213 -22.00 20.58 38.00
CA PHE A 213 -22.40 19.60 36.99
C PHE A 213 -23.90 19.71 36.67
N LEU A 214 -24.69 20.26 37.60
CA LEU A 214 -26.10 20.53 37.41
C LEU A 214 -26.38 21.72 36.48
N ASN A 215 -25.44 22.64 36.29
CA ASN A 215 -25.62 23.86 35.49
C ASN A 215 -24.51 24.03 34.44
N SER A 216 -24.24 22.99 33.64
CA SER A 216 -23.63 23.01 32.29
C SER A 216 -22.38 23.90 32.02
N SER A 217 -21.78 24.51 33.04
CA SER A 217 -20.72 25.50 32.92
C SER A 217 -19.78 25.32 34.11
N LEU A 218 -19.01 24.23 34.09
CA LEU A 218 -17.81 24.16 34.91
C LEU A 218 -16.78 25.25 34.53
N GLY A 219 -17.09 26.13 33.57
CA GLY A 219 -16.13 27.01 32.90
C GLY A 219 -15.09 26.26 32.07
N LEU A 220 -14.96 24.94 32.27
CA LEU A 220 -14.04 24.09 31.55
C LEU A 220 -14.56 23.83 30.16
N ASP A 221 -13.85 24.40 29.20
CA ASP A 221 -13.96 24.11 27.79
C ASP A 221 -13.93 22.59 27.57
N PRO A 222 -15.00 21.99 27.03
CA PRO A 222 -15.05 20.56 26.84
C PRO A 222 -14.02 20.02 25.85
N SER A 223 -13.47 20.89 25.00
CA SER A 223 -12.40 20.53 24.07
C SER A 223 -11.02 20.42 24.72
N LYS A 224 -10.84 20.97 25.94
CA LYS A 224 -9.55 20.97 26.63
C LYS A 224 -9.43 19.84 27.66
N PRO A 225 -8.24 19.24 27.81
CA PRO A 225 -7.97 18.29 28.87
C PRO A 225 -7.95 19.00 30.23
N TRP A 226 -8.39 18.30 31.27
CA TRP A 226 -8.30 18.73 32.66
C TRP A 226 -8.02 17.50 33.54
N ALA A 227 -7.42 17.72 34.70
CA ALA A 227 -7.11 16.68 35.67
C ALA A 227 -8.01 16.83 36.89
N ILE A 228 -8.40 15.71 37.51
CA ILE A 228 -9.02 15.73 38.84
C ILE A 228 -8.06 15.09 39.82
N LEU A 229 -7.83 15.78 40.94
CA LEU A 229 -7.08 15.26 42.07
C LEU A 229 -8.01 15.16 43.26
N ASP A 230 -8.37 13.94 43.65
CA ASP A 230 -9.30 13.71 44.74
C ASP A 230 -9.08 12.36 45.45
N GLU A 231 -9.87 12.10 46.49
CA GLU A 231 -9.95 10.81 47.14
C GLU A 231 -10.33 9.72 46.13
N GLU A 232 -9.70 8.54 46.27
CA GLU A 232 -9.92 7.36 45.43
C GLU A 232 -11.41 7.05 45.25
N LYS A 233 -12.21 7.16 46.32
CA LYS A 233 -13.64 6.89 46.30
C LYS A 233 -14.37 7.89 45.40
N THR A 234 -14.16 9.18 45.61
CA THR A 234 -14.75 10.26 44.80
C THR A 234 -14.34 10.14 43.33
N LEU A 235 -13.06 9.82 43.05
CA LEU A 235 -12.57 9.61 41.69
C LEU A 235 -13.24 8.42 41.00
N LYS A 236 -13.44 7.30 41.69
CA LYS A 236 -14.13 6.12 41.14
C LYS A 236 -15.59 6.41 40.82
N GLU A 237 -16.29 7.08 41.72
CA GLU A 237 -17.69 7.47 41.53
C GLU A 237 -17.83 8.42 40.34
N PHE A 238 -16.97 9.44 40.30
CA PHE A 238 -16.95 10.41 39.21
C PHE A 238 -16.55 9.79 37.87
N THR A 239 -15.56 8.90 37.85
CA THR A 239 -15.14 8.18 36.64
C THR A 239 -16.27 7.31 36.10
N SER A 240 -17.02 6.63 36.98
CA SER A 240 -18.18 5.83 36.60
C SER A 240 -19.26 6.69 35.96
N PHE A 241 -19.53 7.86 36.56
CA PHE A 241 -20.46 8.84 36.00
C PHE A 241 -20.04 9.31 34.59
N VAL A 242 -18.76 9.69 34.40
CA VAL A 242 -18.23 10.14 33.09
C VAL A 242 -18.32 9.01 32.05
N LYS A 243 -17.96 7.79 32.43
CA LYS A 243 -18.03 6.60 31.56
C LYS A 243 -19.44 6.29 31.12
N TRP A 244 -20.40 6.34 32.04
CA TRP A 244 -21.80 6.13 31.75
C TRP A 244 -22.34 7.20 30.81
N GLY A 245 -21.96 8.47 31.02
CA GLY A 245 -22.31 9.54 30.10
C GLY A 245 -21.87 9.30 28.65
N GLY A 246 -20.81 8.51 28.42
CA GLY A 246 -20.21 8.31 27.10
C GLY A 246 -19.61 9.58 26.51
N ILE A 247 -19.51 10.65 27.31
CA ILE A 247 -19.14 12.00 26.84
C ILE A 247 -17.63 12.13 26.73
N ARG A 248 -16.86 11.44 27.59
CA ARG A 248 -15.39 11.60 27.64
C ARG A 248 -14.67 10.29 27.97
N LYS A 249 -13.43 10.20 27.48
CA LYS A 249 -12.47 9.16 27.88
C LYS A 249 -11.80 9.58 29.19
N SER A 250 -11.84 8.72 30.19
CA SER A 250 -11.14 8.89 31.46
C SER A 250 -9.83 8.08 31.45
N ILE A 251 -8.71 8.71 31.77
CA ILE A 251 -7.41 8.03 31.93
C ILE A 251 -7.07 8.06 33.41
N SER A 252 -7.02 6.88 34.05
CA SER A 252 -6.60 6.78 35.45
C SER A 252 -5.08 6.79 35.52
N ALA A 253 -4.51 7.58 36.44
CA ALA A 253 -3.10 7.45 36.79
C ALA A 253 -2.93 6.12 37.55
N THR A 254 -2.38 5.10 36.88
CA THR A 254 -2.21 3.75 37.41
C THR A 254 -0.87 3.54 38.11
N ASP A 255 0.03 4.51 38.05
CA ASP A 255 1.38 4.31 38.55
C ASP A 255 1.37 4.31 40.07
N ALA A 256 1.51 3.11 40.65
CA ALA A 256 1.67 2.86 42.09
C ALA A 256 2.86 3.61 42.74
N SER A 257 3.62 4.37 41.95
CA SER A 257 4.74 5.19 42.40
C SER A 257 4.33 6.55 42.97
N THR A 258 3.07 7.00 42.80
CA THR A 258 2.60 8.23 43.45
C THR A 258 2.33 7.99 44.95
N PRO A 259 3.08 8.64 45.86
CA PRO A 259 3.02 8.36 47.31
C PRO A 259 1.75 8.86 48.03
N LEU A 260 0.73 9.34 47.30
CA LEU A 260 -0.49 9.91 47.87
C LEU A 260 -1.49 8.86 48.39
N THR A 261 -1.27 7.57 48.08
CA THR A 261 -2.22 6.49 48.38
C THR A 261 -2.11 5.89 49.78
N ASN A 262 -1.05 6.19 50.54
CA ASN A 262 -0.65 5.33 51.66
C ASN A 262 -1.07 5.78 53.07
N SER A 263 -1.85 6.85 53.24
CA SER A 263 -2.37 7.21 54.57
C SER A 263 -3.90 7.17 54.63
N LYS A 264 -4.49 5.97 54.56
CA LYS A 264 -5.87 5.74 55.03
C LYS A 264 -5.87 5.78 56.56
N ILE A 265 -5.75 6.96 57.15
CA ILE A 265 -5.92 7.15 58.59
C ILE A 265 -7.42 7.27 58.86
N GLY A 266 -8.09 6.13 59.03
CA GLY A 266 -9.46 6.10 59.50
C GLY A 266 -9.50 6.47 60.98
N LEU A 267 -9.77 7.74 61.29
CA LEU A 267 -9.96 8.18 62.68
C LEU A 267 -11.38 7.83 63.13
N SER A 268 -11.56 6.68 63.76
CA SER A 268 -12.81 6.29 64.41
C SER A 268 -12.86 6.87 65.82
N LEU A 269 -13.60 7.96 66.01
CA LEU A 269 -13.90 8.51 67.33
C LEU A 269 -15.22 7.93 67.82
N GLY A 270 -15.15 6.84 68.58
CA GLY A 270 -16.30 6.24 69.25
C GLY A 270 -16.12 6.24 70.76
N ARG A 271 -17.15 6.67 71.51
CA ARG A 271 -17.22 6.40 72.95
C ARG A 271 -17.50 4.91 73.14
N LYS A 272 -16.66 4.22 73.93
CA LYS A 272 -16.91 2.81 74.30
C LYS A 272 -18.18 2.75 75.16
N THR A 273 -19.26 2.23 74.61
CA THR A 273 -20.49 1.91 75.37
C THR A 273 -20.53 0.41 75.68
N PHE A 274 -21.39 -0.01 76.62
CA PHE A 274 -21.57 -1.42 76.97
C PHE A 274 -22.05 -2.29 75.79
N LEU A 275 -22.64 -1.67 74.76
CA LEU A 275 -23.08 -2.36 73.54
C LEU A 275 -21.95 -2.61 72.53
N PHE A 276 -20.79 -1.97 72.70
CA PHE A 276 -19.69 -2.05 71.74
C PHE A 276 -19.24 -3.50 71.43
N PRO A 277 -19.06 -4.42 72.41
CA PRO A 277 -18.67 -5.80 72.12
C PRO A 277 -19.73 -6.56 71.29
N ILE A 278 -21.01 -6.26 71.49
CA ILE A 278 -22.11 -6.88 70.74
C ILE A 278 -22.04 -6.44 69.28
N PHE A 279 -21.92 -5.14 69.03
CA PHE A 279 -21.75 -4.60 67.68
C PHE A 279 -20.47 -5.11 67.02
N GLN A 280 -19.36 -5.12 67.74
CA GLN A 280 -18.08 -5.60 67.21
C GLN A 280 -18.17 -7.08 66.77
N LYS A 281 -18.80 -7.94 67.59
CA LYS A 281 -19.03 -9.35 67.22
C LYS A 281 -19.95 -9.47 66.01
N GLY A 282 -21.04 -8.70 65.97
CA GLY A 282 -21.98 -8.67 64.85
C GLY A 282 -21.31 -8.21 63.55
N PHE A 283 -20.56 -7.10 63.58
CA PHE A 283 -19.79 -6.62 62.43
C PHE A 283 -18.71 -7.62 62.00
N GLY A 284 -18.08 -8.32 62.94
CA GLY A 284 -17.17 -9.42 62.65
C GLY A 284 -17.83 -10.52 61.83
N GLN A 285 -19.04 -10.95 62.21
CA GLN A 285 -19.82 -11.96 61.49
C GLN A 285 -20.30 -11.47 60.11
N LEU A 286 -20.71 -10.20 60.01
CA LEU A 286 -21.08 -9.58 58.72
C LEU A 286 -19.88 -9.44 57.79
N SER A 287 -18.70 -9.18 58.34
CA SER A 287 -17.44 -9.15 57.60
C SER A 287 -17.06 -10.54 57.12
N SER A 288 -17.09 -11.55 58.00
CA SER A 288 -16.70 -12.92 57.67
C SER A 288 -17.65 -13.61 56.69
N SER A 289 -18.93 -13.24 56.69
CA SER A 289 -19.91 -13.70 55.70
C SER A 289 -19.76 -13.03 54.32
N GLY A 290 -18.87 -12.04 54.20
CA GLY A 290 -18.68 -11.26 52.98
C GLY A 290 -19.82 -10.27 52.70
N LEU A 291 -20.77 -10.08 53.63
CA LEU A 291 -21.88 -9.13 53.45
C LEU A 291 -21.36 -7.69 53.33
N ILE A 292 -20.34 -7.34 54.11
CA ILE A 292 -19.69 -6.01 54.05
C ILE A 292 -19.14 -5.74 52.64
N LEU A 293 -18.48 -6.71 52.01
CA LEU A 293 -17.98 -6.58 50.63
C LEU A 293 -19.11 -6.38 49.61
N ARG A 294 -20.25 -7.06 49.80
CA ARG A 294 -21.43 -6.89 48.95
C ARG A 294 -22.06 -5.51 49.14
N TRP A 295 -22.13 -5.01 50.38
CA TRP A 295 -22.59 -3.64 50.67
C TRP A 295 -21.69 -2.59 50.06
N TYR A 296 -20.37 -2.77 50.09
CA TYR A 296 -19.45 -1.87 49.39
C TYR A 296 -19.69 -1.86 47.89
N LYS A 297 -19.81 -3.02 47.25
CA LYS A 297 -20.14 -3.10 45.81
C LYS A 297 -21.47 -2.44 45.48
N LEU A 298 -22.48 -2.63 46.33
CA LEU A 298 -23.79 -2.01 46.16
C LEU A 298 -23.72 -0.48 46.32
N SER A 299 -22.97 -0.01 47.33
CA SER A 299 -22.75 1.42 47.56
C SER A 299 -21.98 2.08 46.41
N GLU A 300 -20.97 1.41 45.85
CA GLU A 300 -20.24 1.87 44.67
C GLU A 300 -21.13 2.01 43.44
N LEU A 301 -22.18 1.19 43.32
CA LEU A 301 -23.19 1.32 42.27
C LEU A 301 -24.22 2.42 42.56
N TYR A 302 -24.62 2.56 43.83
CA TYR A 302 -25.72 3.45 44.21
C TYR A 302 -25.33 4.93 44.14
N CYS A 303 -24.16 5.33 44.64
CA CYS A 303 -23.75 6.74 44.63
C CYS A 303 -23.74 7.38 43.23
N PRO A 304 -23.10 6.76 42.21
CA PRO A 304 -23.13 7.30 40.85
C PRO A 304 -24.54 7.32 40.26
N LEU A 305 -25.38 6.34 40.63
CA LEU A 305 -26.73 6.20 40.11
C LEU A 305 -27.68 7.24 40.72
N GLU A 306 -27.52 7.56 42.00
CA GLU A 306 -28.24 8.65 42.68
C GLU A 306 -27.87 10.01 42.06
N LEU A 307 -26.59 10.24 41.76
CA LEU A 307 -26.12 11.42 41.02
C LEU A 307 -26.80 11.53 39.64
N VAL A 308 -26.83 10.43 38.88
CA VAL A 308 -27.53 10.39 37.58
C VAL A 308 -29.02 10.65 37.73
N TYR A 309 -29.66 10.08 38.76
CA TYR A 309 -31.08 10.29 39.05
C TYR A 309 -31.40 11.77 39.29
N GLN A 310 -30.57 12.45 40.10
CA GLN A 310 -30.71 13.88 40.38
C GLN A 310 -30.49 14.76 39.14
N MET A 311 -29.62 14.35 38.22
CA MET A 311 -29.30 15.13 37.01
C MET A 311 -30.27 14.89 35.85
N ASN A 312 -30.71 13.66 35.63
CA ASN A 312 -31.48 13.28 34.44
C ASN A 312 -32.33 12.02 34.64
N ASP A 313 -33.49 12.20 35.28
CA ASP A 313 -34.46 11.12 35.55
C ASP A 313 -34.83 10.30 34.30
N LYS A 314 -34.90 10.93 33.12
CA LYS A 314 -35.26 10.25 31.86
C LYS A 314 -34.26 9.16 31.46
N ASN A 315 -32.97 9.35 31.76
CA ASN A 315 -31.92 8.40 31.41
C ASN A 315 -31.57 7.42 32.55
N TYR A 316 -32.07 7.65 33.77
CA TYR A 316 -31.79 6.82 34.94
C TYR A 316 -32.04 5.32 34.68
N LYS A 317 -33.18 4.97 34.07
CA LYS A 317 -33.52 3.57 33.78
C LYS A 317 -32.47 2.88 32.89
N ARG A 318 -31.95 3.59 31.88
CA ARG A 318 -30.90 3.08 30.98
C ARG A 318 -29.60 2.83 31.74
N TYR A 319 -29.23 3.76 32.63
CA TYR A 319 -28.04 3.63 33.45
C TYR A 319 -28.13 2.53 34.49
N LEU A 320 -29.27 2.40 35.16
CA LEU A 320 -29.56 1.32 36.10
C LEU A 320 -29.45 -0.05 35.41
N LEU A 321 -30.03 -0.19 34.21
CA LEU A 321 -29.94 -1.44 33.44
C LEU A 321 -28.49 -1.75 33.02
N ASN A 322 -27.73 -0.75 32.58
CA ASN A 322 -26.31 -0.93 32.24
C ASN A 322 -25.47 -1.33 33.47
N ALA A 323 -25.74 -0.72 34.63
CA ALA A 323 -25.06 -1.04 35.89
C ALA A 323 -25.39 -2.45 36.39
N ILE A 324 -26.68 -2.87 36.34
CA ILE A 324 -27.13 -4.19 36.80
C ILE A 324 -26.69 -5.31 35.85
N SER A 325 -26.74 -5.07 34.54
CA SER A 325 -26.37 -6.09 33.54
C SER A 325 -24.89 -6.47 33.61
N GLY A 326 -24.09 -5.74 34.40
CA GLY A 326 -22.64 -5.91 34.42
C GLY A 326 -22.07 -5.78 33.03
N ALA A 327 -22.71 -4.99 32.16
CA ALA A 327 -22.32 -4.79 30.78
C ALA A 327 -20.85 -4.35 30.81
N ARG A 328 -19.97 -5.31 30.51
CA ARG A 328 -18.57 -5.01 30.23
C ARG A 328 -18.62 -3.90 29.19
N GLU A 329 -17.90 -2.82 29.45
CA GLU A 329 -17.81 -1.68 28.54
C GLU A 329 -17.82 -2.22 27.12
N GLN A 330 -18.78 -1.76 26.30
CA GLN A 330 -18.85 -2.17 24.91
C GLN A 330 -17.43 -2.00 24.38
N VAL A 331 -16.79 -3.12 24.04
CA VAL A 331 -15.42 -3.11 23.55
C VAL A 331 -15.51 -2.29 22.29
N THR A 332 -15.11 -1.03 22.40
CA THR A 332 -15.14 -0.10 21.29
C THR A 332 -13.97 -0.56 20.46
N PHE A 333 -14.28 -1.44 19.50
CA PHE A 333 -13.32 -1.89 18.52
C PHE A 333 -12.97 -0.66 17.68
N HIS A 334 -11.85 -0.03 18.03
CA HIS A 334 -11.23 1.05 17.26
C HIS A 334 -10.91 0.63 15.82
N GLU A 335 -11.03 -0.66 15.51
CA GLU A 335 -10.96 -1.23 14.17
C GLU A 335 -12.03 -0.70 13.20
N SER A 336 -13.15 -0.15 13.72
CA SER A 336 -14.19 0.46 12.89
C SER A 336 -13.96 1.95 12.57
N ASP A 337 -12.97 2.59 13.20
CA ASP A 337 -12.64 3.98 12.90
C ASP A 337 -11.94 4.04 11.52
N PRO A 338 -12.42 4.86 10.57
CA PRO A 338 -11.85 4.92 9.22
C PRO A 338 -10.39 5.36 9.29
N VAL A 339 -9.52 4.63 8.59
CA VAL A 339 -8.09 4.97 8.50
C VAL A 339 -7.93 6.38 7.95
N SER A 340 -7.21 7.23 8.69
CA SER A 340 -6.95 8.60 8.26
C SER A 340 -6.19 8.63 6.93
N MET A 341 -6.72 9.36 5.94
CA MET A 341 -6.06 9.59 4.63
C MET A 341 -4.63 10.15 4.78
N LYS A 342 -4.33 10.81 5.91
CA LYS A 342 -2.99 11.31 6.20
C LYS A 342 -1.95 10.19 6.27
N SER A 343 -2.32 9.03 6.82
CA SER A 343 -1.41 7.88 6.95
C SER A 343 -1.16 7.17 5.61
N VAL A 344 -2.12 7.22 4.68
CA VAL A 344 -1.99 6.57 3.36
C VAL A 344 -1.31 7.47 2.33
N LYS A 345 -1.18 8.78 2.61
CA LYS A 345 -0.58 9.77 1.70
C LYS A 345 0.81 9.39 1.21
N GLU A 346 1.64 8.82 2.08
CA GLU A 346 3.02 8.42 1.73
C GLU A 346 3.05 7.26 0.72
N ILE A 347 2.10 6.32 0.84
CA ILE A 347 1.96 5.19 -0.09
C ILE A 347 1.57 5.69 -1.49
N TYR A 348 0.63 6.64 -1.56
CA TYR A 348 0.26 7.28 -2.83
C TYR A 348 1.42 8.05 -3.45
N ALA A 349 2.22 8.75 -2.64
CA ALA A 349 3.41 9.44 -3.12
C ALA A 349 4.44 8.46 -3.71
N LEU A 350 4.68 7.33 -3.05
CA LEU A 350 5.57 6.28 -3.57
C LEU A 350 5.06 5.72 -4.90
N CYS A 351 3.77 5.43 -5.00
CA CYS A 351 3.15 4.95 -6.25
C CYS A 351 3.31 5.98 -7.40
N GLY A 352 3.07 7.26 -7.11
CA GLY A 352 3.29 8.35 -8.06
C GLY A 352 4.73 8.44 -8.55
N MET A 353 5.70 8.32 -7.64
CA MET A 353 7.12 8.31 -8.00
C MET A 353 7.47 7.14 -8.92
N CYS A 354 7.00 5.92 -8.62
CA CYS A 354 7.21 4.75 -9.47
C CYS A 354 6.63 4.94 -10.88
N LEU A 355 5.45 5.56 -11.02
CA LEU A 355 4.85 5.87 -12.31
C LEU A 355 5.69 6.87 -13.10
N ILE A 356 6.17 7.94 -12.45
CA ILE A 356 7.03 8.93 -13.09
C ILE A 356 8.32 8.27 -13.59
N PHE A 357 8.98 7.44 -12.78
CA PHE A 357 10.16 6.71 -13.21
C PHE A 357 9.90 5.79 -14.41
N GLY A 358 8.73 5.11 -14.43
CA GLY A 358 8.31 4.31 -15.57
C GLY A 358 8.17 5.13 -16.86
N ILE A 359 7.50 6.28 -16.78
CA ILE A 359 7.32 7.19 -17.92
C ILE A 359 8.67 7.70 -18.42
N VAL A 360 9.55 8.16 -17.53
CA VAL A 360 10.89 8.65 -17.88
C VAL A 360 11.69 7.55 -18.57
N SER A 361 11.63 6.31 -18.07
CA SER A 361 12.33 5.18 -18.68
C SER A 361 11.86 4.90 -20.11
N ILE A 362 10.54 4.97 -20.36
CA ILE A 362 9.96 4.81 -21.71
C ILE A 362 10.43 5.94 -22.62
N ILE A 363 10.41 7.19 -22.16
CA ILE A 363 10.87 8.34 -22.97
C ILE A 363 12.34 8.17 -23.36
N VAL A 364 13.21 7.76 -22.42
CA VAL A 364 14.63 7.51 -22.69
C VAL A 364 14.81 6.38 -23.70
N GLU A 365 14.04 5.29 -23.58
CA GLU A 365 14.10 4.17 -24.54
C GLU A 365 13.63 4.60 -25.94
N CYS A 366 12.56 5.38 -26.04
CA CYS A 366 12.09 5.94 -27.29
C CYS A 366 13.13 6.86 -27.92
N ALA A 367 13.72 7.78 -27.15
CA ALA A 367 14.75 8.71 -27.64
C ALA A 367 16.01 7.97 -28.13
N HIS A 368 16.42 6.92 -27.41
CA HIS A 368 17.57 6.12 -27.79
C HIS A 368 17.31 5.25 -29.03
N SER A 369 16.06 4.81 -29.24
CA SER A 369 15.67 4.02 -30.41
C SER A 369 15.66 4.83 -31.71
N VAL A 370 15.58 6.16 -31.64
CA VAL A 370 15.65 7.09 -32.78
C VAL A 370 17.09 7.52 -33.05
N GLY A 371 18.05 6.59 -33.01
CA GLY A 371 19.49 6.88 -33.02
C GLY A 371 19.94 7.87 -34.12
N PRO A 372 20.99 8.68 -33.86
CA PRO A 372 21.42 9.79 -34.73
C PRO A 372 22.18 9.35 -36.01
N GLU A 373 22.04 8.11 -36.47
CA GLU A 373 22.97 7.50 -37.43
C GLU A 373 22.64 7.73 -38.91
N ASN A 374 21.67 8.59 -39.27
CA ASN A 374 21.50 9.01 -40.66
C ASN A 374 21.81 10.51 -40.84
N PRO A 375 23.07 10.89 -41.15
CA PRO A 375 23.43 12.27 -41.43
C PRO A 375 22.79 12.85 -42.72
N ASP A 376 22.09 12.02 -43.52
CA ASP A 376 21.37 12.47 -44.73
C ASP A 376 19.93 12.95 -44.45
N TYR A 377 19.45 12.94 -43.21
CA TYR A 377 18.17 13.57 -42.83
C TYR A 377 18.40 14.96 -42.22
N SER A 378 19.01 15.88 -42.99
CA SER A 378 19.11 17.30 -42.59
C SER A 378 17.76 18.04 -42.64
N ASP A 379 16.73 17.43 -43.26
CA ASP A 379 15.45 18.10 -43.54
C ASP A 379 14.27 17.58 -42.69
N PHE A 380 14.49 16.62 -41.78
CA PHE A 380 13.43 16.26 -40.82
C PHE A 380 13.40 17.30 -39.69
N PRO A 381 12.28 18.02 -39.50
CA PRO A 381 12.20 19.04 -38.47
C PRO A 381 12.30 18.37 -37.09
N GLN A 382 13.42 18.59 -36.40
CA GLN A 382 13.62 18.20 -34.98
C GLN A 382 12.46 18.67 -34.08
N ASN A 383 11.70 19.66 -34.55
CA ASN A 383 10.53 20.23 -33.91
C ASN A 383 9.35 19.25 -33.79
N ALA A 384 9.24 18.23 -34.65
CA ALA A 384 8.05 17.37 -34.71
C ALA A 384 7.91 16.44 -33.49
N VAL A 385 9.03 15.90 -32.98
CA VAL A 385 9.00 15.06 -31.76
C VAL A 385 8.75 15.92 -30.54
N SER A 386 9.36 17.12 -30.46
CA SER A 386 9.07 18.06 -29.38
C SER A 386 7.63 18.57 -29.41
N GLU A 387 7.02 18.78 -30.60
CA GLU A 387 5.61 19.16 -30.73
C GLU A 387 4.68 18.05 -30.29
N TRP A 388 4.94 16.78 -30.65
CA TRP A 388 4.12 15.65 -30.21
C TRP A 388 4.16 15.48 -28.68
N VAL A 389 5.34 15.61 -28.07
CA VAL A 389 5.49 15.57 -26.61
C VAL A 389 4.78 16.78 -25.97
N TRP A 390 4.89 17.96 -26.56
CA TRP A 390 4.17 19.15 -26.10
C TRP A 390 2.65 18.99 -26.21
N MET A 391 2.12 18.43 -27.31
CA MET A 391 0.69 18.18 -27.49
C MET A 391 0.15 17.14 -26.50
N ALA A 392 0.91 16.08 -26.23
CA ALA A 392 0.54 15.06 -25.24
C ALA A 392 0.48 15.64 -23.82
N LEU A 393 1.41 16.53 -23.45
CA LEU A 393 1.42 17.19 -22.15
C LEU A 393 0.32 18.27 -22.02
N LYS A 394 -0.05 18.95 -23.11
CA LYS A 394 -1.09 19.98 -23.12
C LYS A 394 -2.52 19.41 -23.05
N GLY A 395 -2.72 18.15 -23.41
CA GLY A 395 -4.03 17.48 -23.37
C GLY A 395 -4.49 16.97 -22.00
N SER A 396 -3.68 17.15 -20.94
CA SER A 396 -3.96 16.62 -19.59
C SER A 396 -4.33 17.68 -18.54
N SER A 397 -4.56 18.93 -18.93
CA SER A 397 -4.99 20.02 -18.02
C SER A 397 -6.49 20.10 -17.87
#